data_AF-A0A353HAV8-F1
#
_entry.id   AF-A0A353HAV8-F1
#
_cell.length_a   1.000
_cell.length_b   1.000
_cell.length_c   1.000
_cell.angle_alpha   90.00
_cell.angle_beta   90.00
_cell.angle_gamma   90.00
#
_symmetry.space_group_name_H-M   'P 1'
#
loop_
_entity.id
_entity.type
_entity.pdbx_description
1 polymer ?
#
loop_
_entity_poly.entity_id
_entity_poly.type
_entity_poly.pdbx_seq_one_letter_code
_entity_poly.pdbx_strand_id
1 'polypeptide(L)' 'MKKNKTILVTGGTGFIGNCFCKLILEKRPEWKVVNVDLLT' A
#
# COMPACT_ATOMS: atom_id res chain seq x y z
N MET A 1 15.96 -15.55 7.91
CA MET A 1 14.77 -14.74 8.29
C MET A 1 14.26 -14.01 7.05
N LYS A 2 13.02 -14.26 6.62
CA LYS A 2 12.40 -13.52 5.50
C LYS A 2 12.19 -12.07 5.96
N LYS A 3 12.84 -11.10 5.32
CA LYS A 3 12.56 -9.67 5.56
C LYS A 3 11.15 -9.38 5.05
N ASN A 4 10.24 -9.01 5.94
CA ASN A 4 8.93 -8.46 5.53
C ASN A 4 9.18 -7.16 4.78
N LYS A 5 8.70 -7.09 3.54
CA LYS A 5 8.88 -5.90 2.70
C LYS A 5 7.87 -4.84 3.13
N THR A 6 8.32 -3.59 3.21
CA THR A 6 7.47 -2.44 3.48
C THR A 6 7.44 -1.58 2.22
N ILE A 7 6.24 -1.17 1.81
CA ILE A 7 6.04 -0.24 0.69
C ILE A 7 5.36 1.03 1.18
N LEU A 8 5.83 2.17 0.67
CA LEU A 8 5.20 3.47 0.84
C LEU A 8 4.38 3.78 -0.41
N VAL A 9 3.10 4.09 -0.22
CA VAL A 9 2.19 4.51 -1.30
C VAL A 9 1.80 5.95 -1.04
N THR A 10 2.05 6.82 -2.00
CA THR A 10 1.55 8.19 -1.99
C THR A 10 0.30 8.28 -2.87
N GLY A 11 -0.67 9.12 -2.52
CA GLY A 11 -1.92 9.20 -3.30
C GLY A 11 -2.78 7.93 -3.18
N GLY A 12 -2.58 7.12 -2.12
CA GLY A 12 -3.26 5.84 -1.93
C GLY A 12 -4.76 5.96 -1.65
N THR A 13 -5.26 7.16 -1.38
CA THR A 13 -6.70 7.46 -1.30
C THR A 13 -7.29 7.90 -2.64
N GLY A 14 -6.46 8.16 -3.66
CA GLY A 14 -6.91 8.42 -5.02
C GLY A 14 -7.45 7.18 -5.75
N PHE A 15 -7.98 7.37 -6.96
CA PHE A 15 -8.61 6.30 -7.75
C PHE A 15 -7.69 5.07 -7.95
N ILE A 16 -6.49 5.30 -8.50
CA ILE A 16 -5.53 4.23 -8.77
C ILE A 16 -4.90 3.74 -7.46
N GLY A 17 -4.56 4.66 -6.56
CA GLY A 17 -3.86 4.35 -5.31
C GLY A 17 -4.65 3.39 -4.41
N ASN A 18 -5.97 3.58 -4.32
CA ASN A 18 -6.85 2.73 -3.51
C ASN A 18 -6.91 1.29 -4.08
N CYS A 19 -7.11 1.17 -5.40
CA CYS A 19 -7.12 -0.12 -6.08
C CYS A 19 -5.76 -0.83 -5.93
N PHE A 20 -4.66 -0.08 -6.05
CA PHE A 20 -3.32 -0.61 -5.87
C PHE A 20 -3.08 -1.12 -4.44
N CYS A 21 -3.44 -0.34 -3.41
CA CYS A 21 -3.31 -0.77 -2.01
C CYS A 21 -4.07 -2.08 -1.76
N LYS A 22 -5.31 -2.18 -2.23
CA LYS A 22 -6.13 -3.41 -2.12
C LYS A 22 -5.47 -4.60 -2.82
N LEU A 23 -5.01 -4.40 -4.05
CA LEU A 23 -4.33 -5.43 -4.83
C LEU A 23 -3.07 -5.95 -4.13
N ILE A 24 -2.26 -5.07 -3.54
CA ILE A 24 -1.04 -5.48 -2.83
C ILE A 24 -1.39 -6.26 -1.57
N LEU A 25 -2.36 -5.78 -0.77
CA LEU A 25 -2.78 -6.49 0.45
C LEU A 25 -3.33 -7.89 0.13
N GLU A 26 -4.00 -8.07 -1.01
CA GLU A 26 -4.48 -9.39 -1.47
C GLU A 26 -3.34 -10.28 -1.98
N LYS A 27 -2.47 -9.76 -2.86
CA LYS A 27 -1.44 -10.57 -3.53
C LYS A 27 -0.20 -10.83 -2.68
N ARG A 28 0.07 -9.98 -1.69
CA ARG A 28 1.26 -10.03 -0.83
C ARG A 28 0.90 -9.69 0.62
N PRO A 29 0.16 -10.56 1.31
CA PRO A 29 -0.29 -10.33 2.68
C PRO A 29 0.86 -10.20 3.69
N GLU A 30 2.07 -10.66 3.35
CA GLU A 30 3.27 -10.51 4.16
C GLU A 30 3.93 -9.13 4.01
N TRP A 31 3.47 -8.30 3.07
CA TRP A 31 3.98 -6.95 2.87
C TRP A 31 3.23 -5.95 3.74
N LYS A 32 3.97 -5.02 4.31
CA LYS A 32 3.40 -3.88 5.01
C LYS A 32 3.18 -2.74 4.02
N VAL A 33 1.94 -2.29 3.88
CA VAL A 33 1.58 -1.11 3.07
C VAL A 33 1.42 0.10 3.99
N VAL A 34 2.16 1.16 3.71
CA VAL A 34 2.04 2.46 4.39
C VAL A 34 1.51 3.46 3.36
N ASN A 35 0.25 3.86 3.49
CA ASN A 35 -0.32 4.93 2.66
C ASN A 35 -0.08 6.28 3.33
N VAL A 36 0.51 7.23 2.60
CA VAL A 36 0.65 8.62 2.99
C VAL A 36 -0.05 9.49 1.96
N ASP A 37 -1.06 10.22 2.39
CA ASP A 37 -1.81 11.09 1.50
C ASP A 37 -2.04 12.44 2.17
N LEU A 38 -2.01 13.50 1.38
CA LEU A 38 -2.39 14.83 1.85
C LEU A 38 -3.88 14.97 1.63
N LEU A 39 -4.63 14.73 2.70
CA LEU A 39 -6.05 14.99 2.72
C LEU A 39 -6.28 16.45 3.12
N THR A 40 -7.30 17.07 2.53
CA THR A 40 -7.73 18.44 2.82
C THR A 40 -8.26 18.58 4.25
#